data_AF-A0A161MI17-F1
#
_entry.id   AF-A0A161MI17-F1
#
_cell.length_a   1.000
_cell.length_b   1.000
_cell.length_c   1.000
_cell.angle_alpha   90.00
_cell.angle_beta   90.00
_cell.angle_gamma   90.00
#
_symmetry.space_group_name_H-M   'P 1'
#
loop_
_entity.id
_entity.type
_entity.pdbx_description
1 polymer ?
#
loop_
_entity_poly.entity_id
_entity_poly.type
_entity_poly.pdbx_seq_one_letter_code
_entity_poly.pdbx_strand_id
1 'polypeptide(L)'
;PTDEWFPGLEKIRAEFNSWDWKFGKTPKFNIYRNYELSGLTHGVIRIGMVVEKGLITEVLLYLPDGVRWGGLGGTVPLVSTVAGHKFTPALFAQIEEAIRLKPIKFAEEPLKKIEIAARL
;
A
#
# COMPACT_ATOMS: atom_id res chain seq x y z
N PRO A 1 -0.17 -7.76 -49.85
CA PRO A 1 1.29 -7.79 -49.54
C PRO A 1 1.70 -9.14 -48.94
N THR A 2 2.77 -9.73 -49.47
CA THR A 2 3.44 -10.93 -48.95
C THR A 2 4.75 -10.54 -48.26
N ASP A 3 5.27 -11.41 -47.39
CA ASP A 3 6.54 -11.15 -46.68
C ASP A 3 7.73 -11.03 -47.65
N GLU A 4 7.68 -11.72 -48.79
CA GLU A 4 8.67 -11.58 -49.88
C GLU A 4 8.72 -10.16 -50.48
N TRP A 5 7.58 -9.45 -50.47
CA TRP A 5 7.46 -8.08 -50.98
C TRP A 5 7.70 -7.03 -49.89
N PHE A 6 7.51 -7.40 -48.62
CA PHE A 6 7.76 -6.54 -47.46
C PHE A 6 8.29 -7.38 -46.29
N PRO A 7 9.61 -7.54 -46.16
CA PRO A 7 10.22 -8.42 -45.17
C PRO A 7 9.85 -7.98 -43.75
N GLY A 8 9.30 -8.90 -42.96
CA GLY A 8 8.86 -8.63 -41.59
C GLY A 8 7.38 -8.26 -41.45
N LEU A 9 6.59 -8.32 -42.54
CA LEU A 9 5.14 -8.16 -42.49
C LEU A 9 4.49 -9.25 -41.64
N GLU A 10 4.97 -10.49 -41.74
CA GLU A 10 4.47 -11.61 -40.94
C GLU A 10 4.85 -11.45 -39.46
N LYS A 11 6.03 -10.89 -39.17
CA LYS A 11 6.43 -10.55 -37.80
C LYS A 11 5.50 -9.50 -37.18
N ILE A 12 5.19 -8.43 -37.92
CA ILE A 12 4.28 -7.37 -37.48
C ILE A 12 2.86 -7.92 -37.30
N ARG A 13 2.38 -8.77 -38.22
CA ARG A 13 1.09 -9.45 -38.09
C ARG A 13 1.04 -10.35 -36.86
N ALA A 14 2.10 -11.11 -36.59
CA ALA A 14 2.18 -11.98 -35.43
C ALA A 14 2.16 -11.17 -34.13
N GLU A 15 2.90 -10.05 -34.09
CA GLU A 15 2.91 -9.13 -32.94
C GLU A 15 1.53 -8.52 -32.71
N PHE A 16 0.89 -7.95 -33.74
CA PHE A 16 -0.44 -7.36 -33.61
C PHE A 16 -1.55 -8.38 -33.35
N ASN A 17 -1.33 -9.64 -33.72
CA ASN A 17 -2.24 -10.73 -33.38
C ASN A 17 -1.98 -11.35 -32.01
N SER A 18 -0.84 -11.06 -31.38
CA SER A 18 -0.47 -11.60 -30.08
C SER A 18 -1.44 -11.14 -29.00
N TRP A 19 -1.63 -12.00 -28.00
CA TRP A 19 -2.52 -11.73 -26.88
C TRP A 19 -2.00 -10.55 -26.03
N ASP A 20 -0.67 -10.48 -25.83
CA ASP A 20 0.01 -9.38 -25.15
C ASP A 20 -0.25 -8.03 -25.84
N TRP A 21 -0.29 -7.98 -27.18
CA TRP A 21 -0.61 -6.75 -27.90
C TRP A 21 -2.10 -6.38 -27.81
N LYS A 22 -2.98 -7.36 -27.96
CA LYS A 22 -4.44 -7.13 -27.96
C LYS A 22 -4.99 -6.72 -26.59
N PHE A 23 -4.46 -7.30 -25.52
CA PHE A 23 -5.03 -7.14 -24.18
C PHE A 23 -4.05 -6.58 -23.14
N GLY A 24 -2.74 -6.60 -23.42
CA GLY A 24 -1.73 -6.21 -22.45
C GLY A 24 -1.60 -7.20 -21.28
N LYS A 25 -0.54 -7.03 -20.50
CA LYS A 25 -0.39 -7.74 -19.22
C LYS A 25 -1.18 -7.01 -18.15
N THR A 26 -1.84 -7.76 -17.25
CA THR A 26 -2.46 -7.15 -16.07
C THR A 26 -1.37 -6.44 -15.25
N PRO A 27 -1.47 -5.11 -15.05
CA PRO A 27 -0.43 -4.36 -14.38
C PRO A 27 -0.40 -4.73 -12.90
N LYS A 28 0.81 -4.71 -12.32
CA LYS A 28 0.99 -4.64 -10.87
C LYS A 28 0.78 -3.19 -10.45
N PHE A 29 -0.05 -2.96 -9.45
CA PHE A 29 -0.31 -1.62 -8.93
C PHE A 29 -0.47 -1.62 -7.42
N ASN A 30 -0.22 -0.46 -6.83
CA ASN A 30 -0.44 -0.23 -5.41
C ASN A 30 -1.60 0.74 -5.25
N ILE A 31 -2.50 0.46 -4.32
CA ILE A 31 -3.60 1.37 -3.97
C ILE A 31 -3.49 1.77 -2.51
N TYR A 32 -3.80 3.03 -2.22
CA TYR A 32 -3.68 3.59 -0.88
C TYR A 32 -4.97 4.29 -0.48
N ARG A 33 -5.30 4.20 0.80
CA ARG A 33 -6.35 5.01 1.44
C ARG A 33 -5.79 5.65 2.70
N ASN A 34 -6.03 6.95 2.84
CA ASN A 34 -5.54 7.75 3.94
C ASN A 34 -6.68 7.96 4.95
N TYR A 35 -6.34 7.99 6.23
CA TYR A 35 -7.24 8.25 7.34
C TYR A 35 -6.59 9.28 8.25
N GLU A 36 -7.34 10.34 8.52
CA GLU A 36 -6.90 11.37 9.46
C GLU A 36 -7.12 10.87 10.89
N LEU A 37 -6.07 10.95 11.71
CA LEU A 37 -6.18 10.77 13.14
C LEU A 37 -6.69 12.07 13.75
N SER A 38 -7.90 12.06 14.28
CA SER A 38 -8.41 13.14 15.12
C SER A 38 -7.86 12.99 16.54
N GLY A 39 -6.99 13.91 16.99
CA GLY A 39 -6.36 13.86 18.32
C GLY A 39 -5.19 14.85 18.51
N LEU A 40 -4.42 14.68 19.60
CA LEU A 40 -3.30 15.53 20.05
C LEU A 40 -2.11 15.61 19.06
N THR A 41 -1.98 14.62 18.17
CA THR A 41 -0.94 14.58 17.13
C THR A 41 -1.61 14.59 15.77
N HIS A 42 -1.46 15.69 15.02
CA HIS A 42 -1.85 15.74 13.61
C HIS A 42 -1.06 14.68 12.84
N GLY A 43 -1.71 13.61 12.40
CA GLY A 43 -1.07 12.50 11.70
C GLY A 43 -2.03 11.79 10.75
N VAL A 44 -1.50 11.28 9.64
CA VAL A 44 -2.27 10.52 8.65
C VAL A 44 -1.83 9.07 8.72
N ILE A 45 -2.75 8.16 9.03
CA ILE A 45 -2.57 6.73 8.84
C ILE A 45 -2.88 6.42 7.38
N ARG A 46 -2.07 5.58 6.75
CA ARG A 46 -2.34 5.12 5.39
C ARG A 46 -2.41 3.60 5.36
N ILE A 47 -3.42 3.06 4.70
CA ILE A 47 -3.52 1.64 4.37
C ILE A 47 -3.16 1.49 2.90
N GLY A 48 -2.19 0.63 2.59
CA GLY A 48 -1.79 0.27 1.24
C GLY A 48 -2.12 -1.19 0.93
N MET A 49 -2.50 -1.47 -0.31
CA MET A 49 -2.58 -2.83 -0.84
C MET A 49 -1.75 -2.94 -2.12
N VAL A 50 -0.97 -4.01 -2.22
CA VAL A 50 -0.27 -4.38 -3.44
C VAL A 50 -1.15 -5.36 -4.20
N VAL A 51 -1.47 -5.05 -5.45
CA VAL A 51 -2.32 -5.87 -6.30
C VAL A 51 -1.52 -6.36 -7.49
N GLU A 52 -1.49 -7.67 -7.68
CA GLU A 52 -0.81 -8.34 -8.78
C GLU A 52 -1.76 -9.34 -9.44
N LYS A 53 -1.88 -9.28 -10.77
CA LYS A 53 -2.84 -10.11 -11.53
C LYS A 53 -4.28 -10.01 -10.99
N GLY A 54 -4.65 -8.85 -10.46
CA GLY A 54 -5.96 -8.59 -9.85
C GLY A 54 -6.16 -9.20 -8.45
N LEU A 55 -5.15 -9.86 -7.87
CA LEU A 55 -5.18 -10.41 -6.53
C LEU A 55 -4.37 -9.52 -5.58
N ILE A 56 -4.85 -9.36 -4.35
CA ILE A 56 -4.10 -8.68 -3.30
C ILE A 56 -2.95 -9.58 -2.87
N THR A 57 -1.71 -9.15 -3.04
CA THR A 57 -0.55 -9.91 -2.56
C THR A 57 -0.16 -9.50 -1.15
N GLU A 58 -0.25 -8.21 -0.84
CA GLU A 58 0.20 -7.66 0.44
C GLU A 58 -0.70 -6.51 0.90
N VAL A 59 -0.80 -6.36 2.22
CA VAL A 59 -1.48 -5.25 2.88
C VAL A 59 -0.49 -4.59 3.84
N LEU A 60 -0.37 -3.26 3.74
CA LEU A 60 0.61 -2.46 4.47
C LEU A 60 -0.10 -1.36 5.25
N LEU A 61 0.26 -1.19 6.51
CA LEU A 61 -0.18 -0.08 7.35
C LEU A 61 0.97 0.89 7.55
N TYR A 62 0.77 2.15 7.20
CA TYR A 62 1.74 3.22 7.39
C TYR A 62 1.29 4.08 8.56
N LEU A 63 2.10 4.10 9.61
CA LEU A 63 1.87 4.88 10.81
C LEU A 63 2.76 6.13 10.79
N PRO A 64 2.23 7.31 11.16
CA PRO A 64 3.05 8.50 11.30
C PRO A 64 3.99 8.40 12.51
N ASP A 65 4.99 9.28 12.56
CA ASP A 65 5.94 9.33 13.67
C ASP A 65 5.22 9.57 15.00
N GLY A 66 5.72 8.91 16.05
CA GLY A 66 5.07 8.95 17.36
C GLY A 66 3.81 8.09 17.48
N VAL A 67 3.31 7.45 16.42
CA VAL A 67 2.17 6.52 16.51
C VAL A 67 2.63 5.08 16.50
N ARG A 68 2.08 4.29 17.42
CA ARG A 68 2.37 2.86 17.59
C ARG A 68 1.08 2.04 17.53
N TRP A 69 1.11 0.94 16.79
CA TRP A 69 0.05 -0.06 16.74
C TRP A 69 0.60 -1.40 17.19
N GLY A 70 0.14 -1.91 18.35
CA GLY A 70 0.69 -3.14 18.93
C GLY A 70 2.19 -3.08 19.25
N GLY A 71 2.74 -1.88 19.50
CA GLY A 71 4.17 -1.64 19.73
C GLY A 71 5.01 -1.38 18.46
N LEU A 72 4.43 -1.61 17.28
CA LEU A 72 5.08 -1.38 15.99
C LEU A 72 4.81 0.05 15.50
N GLY A 73 5.78 0.67 14.84
CA GLY A 73 5.66 2.00 14.22
C GLY A 73 6.19 1.98 12.79
N GLY A 74 6.00 3.07 12.04
CA GLY A 74 6.39 3.14 10.63
C GLY A 74 5.52 2.26 9.73
N THR A 75 6.14 1.54 8.78
CA THR A 75 5.43 0.63 7.87
C THR A 75 5.31 -0.77 8.49
N VAL A 76 4.08 -1.20 8.72
CA VAL A 76 3.74 -2.48 9.34
C VAL A 76 3.03 -3.38 8.31
N PRO A 77 3.60 -4.53 7.93
CA PRO A 77 2.89 -5.51 7.10
C PRO A 77 1.75 -6.15 7.89
N LEU A 78 0.55 -6.18 7.31
CA LEU A 78 -0.63 -6.75 7.94
C LEU A 78 -0.88 -8.15 7.40
N VAL A 79 -0.89 -9.14 8.31
CA VAL A 79 -1.45 -10.46 8.01
C VAL A 79 -2.97 -10.31 8.01
N SER A 80 -3.58 -10.45 6.84
CA SER A 80 -5.02 -10.30 6.67
C SER A 80 -5.58 -11.46 5.86
N THR A 81 -6.85 -11.77 6.12
CA THR A 81 -7.59 -12.77 5.35
C THR A 81 -7.84 -12.34 3.91
N VAL A 82 -7.66 -11.05 3.58
CA VAL A 82 -7.90 -10.52 2.23
C VAL A 82 -6.72 -10.72 1.28
N ALA A 83 -5.54 -11.08 1.78
CA ALA A 83 -4.44 -11.52 0.93
C ALA A 83 -4.86 -12.75 0.11
N GLY A 84 -4.48 -12.79 -1.17
CA GLY A 84 -4.89 -13.81 -2.14
C GLY A 84 -6.28 -13.61 -2.75
N HIS A 85 -7.10 -12.68 -2.25
CA HIS A 85 -8.43 -12.40 -2.81
C HIS A 85 -8.36 -11.42 -3.98
N LYS A 86 -9.37 -11.46 -4.87
CA LYS A 86 -9.54 -10.46 -5.93
C LYS A 86 -9.72 -9.08 -5.30
N PHE A 87 -8.96 -8.10 -5.79
CA PHE A 87 -9.09 -6.74 -5.33
C PHE A 87 -10.50 -6.20 -5.61
N THR A 88 -11.16 -5.70 -4.56
CA THR A 88 -12.35 -4.86 -4.66
C THR A 88 -12.24 -3.71 -3.67
N PRO A 89 -12.73 -2.49 -3.98
CA PRO A 89 -12.64 -1.34 -3.08
C PRO A 89 -13.31 -1.55 -1.70
N ALA A 90 -14.26 -2.49 -1.62
CA ALA A 90 -14.95 -2.82 -0.37
C ALA A 90 -14.05 -3.52 0.66
N LEU A 91 -12.94 -4.13 0.25
CA LEU A 91 -12.01 -4.82 1.15
C LEU A 91 -11.29 -3.88 2.11
N PHE A 92 -11.20 -2.58 1.79
CA PHE A 92 -10.71 -1.58 2.73
C PHE A 92 -11.54 -1.56 4.03
N ALA A 93 -12.87 -1.68 3.94
CA ALA A 93 -13.73 -1.68 5.12
C ALA A 93 -13.44 -2.87 6.06
N GLN A 94 -13.12 -4.04 5.51
CA GLN A 94 -12.77 -5.22 6.32
C GLN A 94 -11.46 -5.02 7.08
N ILE A 95 -10.46 -4.40 6.43
CA ILE A 95 -9.18 -4.10 7.07
C ILE A 95 -9.34 -2.98 8.11
N GLU A 96 -10.15 -1.96 7.81
CA GLU A 96 -10.48 -0.89 8.76
C GLU A 96 -11.06 -1.44 10.08
N GLU A 97 -12.05 -2.34 9.98
CA GLU A 97 -12.63 -2.99 11.16
C GLU A 97 -11.60 -3.84 11.91
N ALA A 98 -10.74 -4.57 11.21
CA ALA A 98 -9.67 -5.34 11.83
C ALA A 98 -8.65 -4.47 12.59
N ILE A 99 -8.33 -3.28 12.06
CA ILE A 99 -7.43 -2.32 12.72
C ILE A 99 -8.06 -1.75 13.99
N ARG A 100 -9.36 -1.42 13.95
CA ARG A 100 -10.11 -0.86 15.10
C ARG A 100 -10.12 -1.76 16.32
N LEU A 101 -10.06 -3.08 16.15
CA LEU A 101 -10.04 -4.05 17.25
C LEU A 101 -8.78 -3.98 18.12
N LYS A 102 -7.69 -3.34 17.65
CA LYS A 102 -6.47 -3.16 18.43
C LYS A 102 -6.25 -1.67 18.78
N PRO A 103 -5.96 -1.33 20.04
CA PRO A 103 -5.78 0.05 20.44
C PRO A 103 -4.52 0.67 19.81
N ILE A 104 -4.68 1.84 19.20
CA ILE A 104 -3.58 2.70 18.75
C ILE A 104 -3.03 3.42 19.98
N LYS A 105 -1.71 3.41 20.14
CA LYS A 105 -1.00 4.12 21.22
C LYS A 105 -0.14 5.22 20.62
N PHE A 106 -0.18 6.39 21.22
CA PHE A 106 0.75 7.48 20.91
C PHE A 106 1.96 7.32 21.82
N ALA A 107 3.17 7.41 21.26
CA ALA A 107 4.39 7.48 22.02
C ALA A 107 4.47 8.89 22.62
N GLU A 108 4.51 8.99 23.95
CA GLU A 108 4.81 10.25 24.62
C GLU A 108 6.25 10.65 24.25
N GLU A 109 6.45 11.86 23.75
CA GLU A 109 7.80 12.41 23.58
C GLU A 109 8.47 12.48 24.96
N PRO A 110 9.69 11.96 25.13
CA PRO A 110 10.40 12.12 26.40
C PRO A 110 10.63 13.61 26.63
N LEU A 111 10.05 14.14 27.72
CA LEU A 111 10.30 15.48 28.24
C LEU A 111 11.81 15.75 28.20
N LYS A 112 12.26 16.66 27.34
CA LYS A 112 13.63 17.17 27.37
C LYS A 112 13.86 17.75 28.76
N LYS A 113 14.63 17.07 29.60
CA LYS A 113 15.12 17.62 30.87
C LYS A 113 15.93 18.87 30.52
N ILE A 114 15.35 20.03 30.74
CA ILE A 114 16.08 21.29 30.70
C ILE A 114 16.88 21.33 32.01
N GLU A 115 18.15 20.94 31.97
CA GLU A 115 19.09 21.23 33.05
C GLU A 115 19.39 22.73 33.01
N ILE A 116 18.65 23.51 33.79
CA ILE A 116 19.03 24.88 34.10
C ILE A 116 20.15 24.78 35.13
N ALA A 117 21.40 24.79 34.65
CA ALA A 117 22.56 24.99 35.50
C ALA A 117 22.44 26.38 36.15
N ALA A 118 22.01 26.41 37.40
CA ALA A 118 22.12 27.59 38.25
C ALA A 118 23.61 27.92 38.39
N ARG A 119 24.03 29.03 37.78
CA ARG A 119 25.35 29.62 38.01
C ARG A 119 25.16 30.72 39.06
N LEU A 120 25.68 30.44 40.25
CA LEU A 120 25.97 31.40 41.32
C LEU A 120 26.81 32.56 40.80
#